data_AF-A0A6A6DJL6-F1
#
_entry.id   AF-A0A6A6DJL6-F1
#
_cell.length_a   1.000
_cell.length_b   1.000
_cell.length_c   1.000
_cell.angle_alpha   90.00
_cell.angle_beta   90.00
_cell.angle_gamma   90.00
#
_symmetry.space_group_name_H-M   'P 1'
#
loop_
_entity.id
_entity.type
_entity.pdbx_description
1 polymer ?
#
loop_
_entity_poly.entity_id
_entity_poly.type
_entity_poly.pdbx_seq_one_letter_code
_entity_poly.pdbx_strand_id
1 'polypeptide(L)'
;CISCGAFHWVAERTHLLTTSSPQFTSCCLNGQVELPPFGLLPKFLRDLLCRADLRSLRFYTNLYSYNSMFTFTSLDCTPINRGVTSGVQVFQIHGTLYHV
;
A
#
# COMPACT_ATOMS: atom_id res chain seq x y z
N CYS A 1 16.65 6.34 1.49
CA CYS A 1 17.85 5.54 1.17
C CYS A 1 18.94 6.49 0.69
N ILE A 2 20.13 6.44 1.29
CA ILE A 2 21.24 7.35 0.92
C ILE A 2 21.78 7.02 -0.47
N SER A 3 21.79 5.74 -0.86
CA SER A 3 22.40 5.29 -2.11
C SER A 3 21.54 5.58 -3.35
N CYS A 4 20.21 5.38 -3.28
CA CYS A 4 19.32 5.56 -4.44
C CYS A 4 18.23 6.63 -4.27
N GLY A 5 18.16 7.31 -3.13
CA GLY A 5 17.15 8.36 -2.87
C GLY A 5 15.73 7.85 -2.57
N ALA A 6 15.47 6.54 -2.62
CA ALA A 6 14.15 5.98 -2.31
C ALA A 6 13.66 6.38 -0.90
N PHE A 7 12.39 6.74 -0.76
CA PHE A 7 11.77 7.01 0.53
C PHE A 7 11.51 5.71 1.27
N HIS A 8 11.84 5.69 2.56
CA HIS A 8 11.61 4.55 3.44
C HIS A 8 11.18 5.05 4.82
N TRP A 9 10.40 4.23 5.52
CA TRP A 9 10.20 4.44 6.94
C TRP A 9 11.41 3.94 7.72
N VAL A 10 11.77 4.62 8.81
CA VAL A 10 12.91 4.18 9.66
C VAL A 10 12.69 2.77 10.20
N ALA A 11 11.44 2.35 10.41
CA ALA A 11 11.10 0.99 10.82
C ALA A 11 11.46 -0.08 9.79
N GLU A 12 11.57 0.26 8.51
CA GLU A 12 11.92 -0.67 7.41
C GLU A 12 13.42 -0.91 7.26
N ARG A 13 14.24 -0.27 8.11
CA ARG A 13 15.69 -0.40 8.03
C ARG A 13 16.13 -1.85 8.26
N THR A 14 17.15 -2.27 7.53
CA THR A 14 17.67 -3.64 7.60
C THR A 14 18.33 -3.93 8.94
N HIS A 15 18.99 -2.94 9.56
CA HIS A 15 19.67 -3.11 10.84
C HIS A 15 19.03 -2.28 11.95
N LEU A 16 18.53 -2.97 12.99
CA LEU A 16 17.84 -2.36 14.13
C LEU A 16 18.73 -1.53 15.07
N LEU A 17 20.04 -1.48 14.86
CA LEU A 17 20.96 -0.67 15.67
C LEU A 17 21.35 0.66 15.00
N THR A 18 21.14 0.83 13.70
CA THR A 18 21.53 2.03 12.95
C THR A 18 20.34 2.99 12.77
N THR A 19 19.96 3.70 13.83
CA THR A 19 18.92 4.76 13.76
C THR A 19 19.45 6.05 13.14
N SER A 20 20.70 6.41 13.41
CA SER A 20 21.32 7.64 12.89
C SER A 20 21.68 7.57 11.40
N SER A 21 21.84 6.34 10.86
CA SER A 21 22.11 6.09 9.44
C SER A 21 21.42 4.79 9.01
N PRO A 22 20.09 4.82 8.80
CA PRO A 22 19.34 3.63 8.46
C PRO A 22 19.73 3.12 7.06
N GLN A 23 20.07 1.84 6.99
CA GLN A 23 20.38 1.13 5.74
C GLN A 23 19.17 0.34 5.27
N PHE A 24 19.02 0.23 3.95
CA PHE A 24 17.87 -0.42 3.31
C PHE A 24 18.34 -1.35 2.19
N THR A 25 17.87 -2.59 2.24
CA THR A 25 18.12 -3.60 1.20
C THR A 25 16.95 -3.77 0.24
N SER A 26 15.76 -3.26 0.58
CA SER A 26 14.53 -3.41 -0.20
C SER A 26 14.47 -2.59 -1.49
N CYS A 27 15.32 -1.57 -1.64
CA CYS A 27 15.36 -0.71 -2.84
C CYS A 27 16.52 -1.07 -3.78
N CYS A 28 17.73 -0.64 -3.46
CA CYS A 28 18.94 -0.80 -4.27
C CYS A 28 19.92 -1.81 -3.68
N LEU A 29 19.45 -2.67 -2.77
CA LEU A 29 20.28 -3.63 -2.04
C LEU A 29 21.51 -2.93 -1.40
N ASN A 30 21.28 -1.85 -0.65
CA ASN A 30 22.33 -1.01 -0.06
C ASN A 30 23.34 -0.43 -1.07
N GLY A 31 22.89 -0.10 -2.29
CA GLY A 31 23.72 0.47 -3.35
C GLY A 31 24.42 -0.55 -4.25
N GLN A 32 24.15 -1.85 -4.07
CA GLN A 32 24.68 -2.90 -4.96
C GLN A 32 23.97 -2.93 -6.32
N VAL A 33 22.74 -2.42 -6.38
CA VAL A 33 21.93 -2.38 -7.61
C VAL A 33 21.69 -0.94 -8.02
N GLU A 34 22.05 -0.58 -9.25
CA GLU A 34 21.69 0.70 -9.85
C GLU A 34 20.25 0.61 -10.37
N LEU A 35 19.36 1.38 -9.76
CA LEU A 35 17.96 1.45 -10.20
C LEU A 35 17.83 2.50 -11.31
N PRO A 36 17.08 2.22 -12.38
CA PRO A 36 16.81 3.23 -13.38
C PRO A 36 16.05 4.40 -12.75
N PRO A 37 16.27 5.64 -13.23
CA PRO A 37 15.52 6.79 -12.75
C PRO A 37 14.02 6.59 -13.03
N PHE A 38 13.18 7.11 -12.15
CA PHE A 38 11.74 7.11 -12.37
C PHE A 38 11.41 7.81 -13.69
N GLY A 39 10.73 7.10 -14.58
CA GLY A 39 10.21 7.68 -15.80
C GLY A 39 9.22 8.80 -15.51
N LEU A 40 9.11 9.76 -16.43
CA LEU A 40 8.10 10.79 -16.34
C LEU A 40 6.71 10.16 -16.36
N LEU A 41 5.86 10.53 -15.40
CA LEU A 41 4.46 10.12 -15.40
C LEU A 41 3.79 10.55 -16.72
N PRO A 42 2.82 9.77 -17.23
CA PRO A 42 1.95 10.22 -18.31
C PRO A 42 1.34 11.58 -17.99
N LYS A 43 1.23 12.47 -19.00
CA LYS A 43 0.79 13.85 -18.80
C LYS A 43 -0.52 13.95 -18.02
N PHE A 44 -1.48 13.11 -18.38
CA PHE A 44 -2.77 13.04 -17.70
C PHE A 44 -2.64 12.82 -16.18
N LEU A 45 -1.82 11.86 -15.75
CA LEU A 45 -1.65 11.56 -14.33
C LEU A 45 -0.89 12.68 -13.61
N ARG A 46 0.12 13.27 -14.26
CA ARG A 46 0.83 14.43 -13.71
C ARG A 46 -0.11 15.62 -13.48
N ASP A 47 -0.96 15.91 -14.46
CA ASP A 47 -1.94 17.00 -14.37
C ASP A 47 -2.98 16.74 -13.26
N LEU A 48 -3.33 15.48 -13.00
CA LEU A 48 -4.21 15.13 -11.87
C LEU A 48 -3.52 15.21 -10.50
N LEU A 49 -2.22 14.94 -10.42
CA LEU A 49 -1.46 14.92 -9.18
C LEU A 49 -0.90 16.29 -8.77
N CYS A 50 -0.88 17.28 -9.68
CA CYS A 50 -0.24 18.58 -9.44
C CYS A 50 -1.06 19.55 -8.57
N ARG A 51 -2.32 19.23 -8.26
CA ARG A 51 -3.24 20.07 -7.44
C ARG A 51 -3.41 21.51 -7.95
N ALA A 52 -3.22 21.75 -9.25
CA ALA A 52 -3.25 23.08 -9.85
C ALA A 52 -4.67 23.62 -10.15
N ASP A 53 -5.65 22.73 -10.32
CA ASP A 53 -7.04 23.08 -10.62
C ASP A 53 -8.04 22.28 -9.74
N LEU A 54 -9.32 22.66 -9.76
CA LEU A 54 -10.37 22.01 -8.96
C LEU A 54 -10.50 20.50 -9.21
N ARG A 55 -10.28 20.05 -10.45
CA ARG A 55 -10.35 18.63 -10.80
C ARG A 55 -9.15 17.88 -10.22
N SER A 56 -7.95 18.42 -10.37
CA SER A 56 -6.73 17.83 -9.79
C SER A 56 -6.78 17.82 -8.25
N LEU A 57 -7.34 18.86 -7.62
CA LEU A 57 -7.55 18.91 -6.17
C LEU A 57 -8.56 17.85 -5.71
N ARG A 58 -9.68 17.73 -6.42
CA ARG A 58 -10.68 16.69 -6.14
C ARG A 58 -10.11 15.28 -6.33
N PHE A 59 -9.31 15.09 -7.37
CA PHE A 59 -8.63 13.82 -7.60
C PHE A 59 -7.69 13.48 -6.44
N TYR A 60 -6.81 14.42 -6.08
CA TYR A 60 -5.83 14.22 -5.02
C TYR A 60 -6.49 13.95 -3.65
N THR A 61 -7.53 14.71 -3.31
CA THR A 61 -8.26 14.54 -2.04
C THR A 61 -8.99 13.20 -1.93
N ASN A 62 -9.43 12.64 -3.06
CA ASN A 62 -10.13 11.35 -3.12
C ASN A 62 -9.22 10.21 -3.61
N LEU A 63 -7.89 10.40 -3.63
CA LEU A 63 -6.95 9.42 -4.18
C LEU A 63 -7.09 8.05 -3.51
N TYR A 64 -7.22 8.03 -2.17
CA TYR A 64 -7.45 6.81 -1.42
C TYR A 64 -8.75 6.13 -1.84
N SER A 65 -9.86 6.87 -1.92
CA SER A 65 -11.15 6.34 -2.34
C SER A 65 -11.12 5.79 -3.77
N TYR A 66 -10.43 6.45 -4.70
CA TYR A 66 -10.28 5.94 -6.07
C TYR A 66 -9.44 4.66 -6.12
N ASN A 67 -8.33 4.62 -5.38
CA ASN A 67 -7.48 3.42 -5.29
C ASN A 67 -8.24 2.25 -4.63
N SER A 68 -9.09 2.55 -3.65
CA SER A 68 -9.91 1.56 -2.93
C SER A 68 -11.27 1.28 -3.60
N MET A 69 -11.58 1.87 -4.75
CA MET A 69 -12.90 1.70 -5.35
C MET A 69 -13.09 0.30 -5.94
N PHE A 70 -11.99 -0.37 -6.29
CA PHE A 70 -11.98 -1.72 -6.88
C PHE A 70 -11.16 -2.72 -6.08
N THR A 71 -10.81 -2.38 -4.84
CA THR A 71 -10.11 -3.28 -3.93
C THR A 71 -11.07 -4.37 -3.46
N PHE A 72 -10.83 -5.60 -3.88
CA PHE A 72 -11.55 -6.77 -3.39
C PHE A 72 -10.79 -7.37 -2.21
N THR A 73 -11.40 -7.33 -1.03
CA THR A 73 -10.84 -7.98 0.15
C THR A 73 -11.05 -9.49 0.03
N SER A 74 -9.99 -10.26 -0.19
CA SER A 74 -10.03 -11.71 -0.07
C SER A 74 -10.24 -12.09 1.40
N LEU A 75 -11.19 -12.98 1.65
CA LEU A 75 -11.53 -13.46 2.97
C LEU A 75 -10.89 -14.83 3.18
N ASP A 76 -9.94 -14.93 4.10
CA ASP A 76 -9.53 -16.22 4.66
C ASP A 76 -10.09 -16.32 6.09
N CYS A 77 -11.09 -17.19 6.27
CA CYS A 77 -11.77 -17.34 7.54
C CYS A 77 -12.16 -18.79 7.83
N THR A 78 -12.01 -19.20 9.09
CA THR A 78 -12.56 -20.48 9.57
C THR A 78 -14.02 -20.28 9.97
N PRO A 79 -14.99 -20.86 9.25
CA PRO A 79 -16.40 -20.69 9.56
C PRO A 79 -16.76 -21.37 10.89
N ILE A 80 -17.47 -20.67 11.77
CA ILE A 80 -18.01 -21.26 13.00
C ILE A 80 -19.41 -21.80 12.72
N ASN A 81 -19.57 -23.11 12.80
CA ASN A 81 -20.87 -23.75 12.70
C ASN A 81 -21.64 -23.59 14.02
N ARG A 82 -22.82 -22.95 13.99
CA ARG A 82 -23.69 -22.77 15.17
C ARG A 82 -24.76 -23.85 15.34
N GLY A 83 -24.63 -24.99 14.67
CA GLY A 83 -25.58 -26.09 14.77
C GLY A 83 -26.89 -25.86 14.00
N VAL A 84 -26.89 -25.02 12.96
CA VAL A 84 -28.05 -24.84 12.08
C VAL A 84 -28.16 -26.05 11.16
N THR A 85 -29.17 -26.88 11.38
CA THR A 85 -29.39 -28.15 10.66
C THR A 85 -30.36 -28.03 9.48
N SER A 86 -31.08 -26.91 9.34
CA SER A 86 -31.92 -26.61 8.17
C SER A 86 -32.13 -25.09 8.00
N GLY A 87 -32.29 -24.62 6.75
CA GLY A 87 -32.44 -23.19 6.41
C GLY A 87 -31.15 -22.53 5.90
N VAL A 88 -31.17 -21.20 5.74
CA VAL A 88 -30.01 -20.42 5.26
C VAL A 88 -28.87 -20.52 6.27
N GLN A 89 -27.74 -21.10 5.85
CA GLN A 89 -26.54 -21.15 6.67
C GLN A 89 -25.91 -19.77 6.79
N VAL A 90 -26.09 -19.15 7.95
CA VAL A 90 -25.39 -17.93 8.33
C VAL A 90 -24.10 -18.35 9.04
N PHE A 91 -22.95 -18.12 8.39
CA PHE A 91 -21.65 -18.24 9.06
C PHE A 91 -21.28 -16.89 9.67
N GLN A 92 -20.64 -16.92 10.84
CA GLN A 92 -20.13 -15.72 11.50
C GLN A 92 -18.61 -15.70 11.41
N ILE A 93 -18.06 -14.57 10.97
CA ILE A 93 -16.62 -14.29 10.97
C ILE A 93 -16.29 -13.51 12.25
N HIS A 94 -15.25 -13.93 12.96
CA HIS A 94 -14.66 -13.16 14.06
C HIS A 94 -13.31 -12.58 13.62
N GLY A 95 -13.12 -11.27 13.78
CA GLY A 95 -11.87 -10.57 13.45
C GLY A 95 -12.08 -9.36 12.52
N THR A 96 -10.99 -8.66 12.21
CA THR A 96 -10.99 -7.49 11.33
C THR A 96 -10.69 -7.91 9.90
N LEU A 97 -11.49 -7.44 8.95
CA LEU A 97 -11.24 -7.58 7.52
C LEU A 97 -10.15 -6.59 7.10
N TYR A 98 -9.08 -7.07 6.51
CA TYR A 98 -8.02 -6.23 5.96
C TYR A 98 -7.86 -6.50 4.48
N HIS A 99 -7.79 -5.42 3.70
CA HIS A 99 -7.30 -5.49 2.34
C HIS A 99 -5.78 -5.63 2.39
N VAL A 100 -5.20 -6.55 1.59
CA VAL A 100 -3.74 -6.72 1.47
C VAL A 100 -3.22 -5.85 0.33
#